data_AF-A0A640Y8X4-F1
#
_entry.id   AF-A0A640Y8X4-F1
#
_cell.length_a   1.000
_cell.length_b   1.000
_cell.length_c   1.000
_cell.angle_alpha   90.00
_cell.angle_beta   90.00
_cell.angle_gamma   90.00
#
_symmetry.space_group_name_H-M   'P 1'
#
loop_
_entity.id
_entity.type
_entity.pdbx_description
1 polymer ?
#
loop_
_entity_poly.entity_id
_entity_poly.type
_entity_poly.pdbx_seq_one_letter_code
_entity_poly.pdbx_strand_id
1 'polypeptide(L)'
;DGIFGGTLNEGRTAATTTLIVLGLAFILLLERGPGREHIAIQGYMLAMVCALGGLYAAILALEPAREFFDLELLGAGQWFVCMLSVAAGLVVASALWRLPYVQRLELGAEAGAAPAAGAG
;
A
#
# COMPACT_ATOMS: atom_id res chain seq x y z
N ASP A 1 15.83 -21.05 16.21
CA ASP A 1 15.56 -19.64 15.85
C ASP A 1 15.21 -19.57 14.38
N GLY A 2 14.07 -18.97 14.06
CA GLY A 2 13.25 -19.25 12.87
C GLY A 2 13.96 -19.05 11.52
N ILE A 3 13.36 -19.60 10.46
CA ILE A 3 13.88 -19.76 9.08
C ILE A 3 14.45 -18.46 8.43
N PHE A 4 14.31 -17.29 9.07
CA PHE A 4 14.84 -15.99 8.64
C PHE A 4 15.66 -15.21 9.69
N GLY A 5 16.05 -15.83 10.81
CA GLY A 5 17.15 -15.35 11.66
C GLY A 5 16.94 -14.07 12.49
N GLY A 6 15.72 -13.55 12.62
CA GLY A 6 15.45 -12.33 13.39
C GLY A 6 14.83 -12.57 14.76
N THR A 7 15.02 -11.60 15.68
CA THR A 7 14.30 -11.56 16.96
C THR A 7 12.81 -11.21 16.77
N LEU A 8 12.00 -11.34 17.83
CA LEU A 8 10.57 -10.98 17.78
C LEU A 8 10.34 -9.49 17.46
N ASN A 9 11.20 -8.61 18.00
CA ASN A 9 11.09 -7.17 17.76
C ASN A 9 11.46 -6.80 16.33
N GLU A 10 12.48 -7.42 15.76
CA GLU A 10 12.80 -7.28 14.34
C GLU A 10 11.63 -7.73 13.46
N GLY A 11 11.00 -8.86 13.81
CA GLY A 11 9.82 -9.37 13.12
C GLY A 11 8.63 -8.40 13.15
N ARG A 12 8.37 -7.76 14.30
CA ARG A 12 7.35 -6.71 14.44
C ARG A 12 7.65 -5.49 13.58
N THR A 13 8.90 -5.05 13.57
CA THR A 13 9.31 -3.92 12.73
C THR A 13 9.14 -4.27 11.26
N ALA A 14 9.60 -5.45 10.83
CA ALA A 14 9.46 -5.92 9.46
C ALA A 14 7.99 -6.04 9.02
N ALA A 15 7.11 -6.54 9.88
CA ALA A 15 5.68 -6.57 9.61
C ALA A 15 5.10 -5.15 9.45
N THR A 16 5.46 -4.23 10.34
CA THR A 16 5.05 -2.82 10.28
C THR A 16 5.53 -2.15 8.98
N THR A 17 6.81 -2.32 8.64
CA THR A 17 7.39 -1.83 7.38
C THR A 17 6.62 -2.37 6.18
N THR A 18 6.32 -3.67 6.17
CA THR A 18 5.58 -4.33 5.08
C THR A 18 4.19 -3.72 4.94
N LEU A 19 3.45 -3.56 6.04
CA LEU A 19 2.09 -2.98 6.00
C LEU A 19 2.09 -1.53 5.55
N ILE A 20 3.05 -0.72 5.99
CA ILE A 20 3.17 0.68 5.58
C ILE A 20 3.47 0.75 4.07
N VAL A 21 4.50 0.04 3.60
CA VAL A 21 4.89 0.08 2.19
C VAL A 21 3.77 -0.49 1.30
N LEU A 22 3.14 -1.58 1.72
CA LEU A 22 1.99 -2.16 1.03
C LEU A 22 0.84 -1.15 0.96
N GLY A 23 0.45 -0.54 2.07
CA GLY A 23 -0.61 0.47 2.11
C GLY A 23 -0.33 1.66 1.19
N LEU A 24 0.91 2.18 1.19
CA LEU A 24 1.33 3.26 0.29
C LEU A 24 1.24 2.82 -1.19
N ALA A 25 1.67 1.60 -1.51
CA ALA A 25 1.54 1.07 -2.87
C ALA A 25 0.08 0.84 -3.28
N PHE A 26 -0.78 0.42 -2.35
CA PHE A 26 -2.21 0.28 -2.58
C PHE A 26 -2.88 1.62 -2.90
N ILE A 27 -2.53 2.69 -2.19
CA ILE A 27 -3.04 4.05 -2.51
C ILE A 27 -2.76 4.37 -3.98
N LEU A 28 -1.53 4.11 -4.46
CA LEU A 28 -1.16 4.33 -5.86
C LEU A 28 -1.93 3.41 -6.83
N LEU A 29 -2.14 2.15 -6.47
CA LEU A 29 -2.92 1.21 -7.28
C LEU A 29 -4.39 1.65 -7.41
N LEU A 30 -4.99 2.11 -6.32
CA LEU A 30 -6.39 2.52 -6.29
C LEU A 30 -6.65 3.76 -7.15
N GLU A 31 -5.71 4.71 -7.19
CA GLU A 31 -5.85 5.86 -8.09
C GLU A 31 -5.74 5.47 -9.58
N ARG A 32 -4.93 4.46 -9.87
CA ARG A 32 -4.75 3.88 -11.20
C ARG A 32 -5.66 2.69 -11.47
N GLY A 33 -6.88 2.68 -10.91
CA GLY A 33 -7.86 1.60 -11.08
C GLY A 33 -7.96 1.08 -12.53
N PRO A 34 -8.38 -0.19 -12.72
CA PRO A 34 -8.34 -0.85 -14.02
C PRO A 34 -9.09 -0.04 -15.09
N GLY A 35 -8.48 0.09 -16.27
CA GLY A 35 -9.05 0.91 -17.35
C GLY A 35 -8.77 2.42 -17.23
N ARG A 36 -8.17 2.91 -16.14
CA ARG A 36 -7.66 4.30 -15.99
C ARG A 36 -6.13 4.39 -15.99
N GLU A 37 -5.47 3.32 -16.45
CA GLU A 37 -4.01 3.12 -16.41
C GLU A 37 -3.21 4.21 -17.16
N HIS A 38 -3.86 4.88 -18.11
CA HIS A 38 -3.32 5.93 -18.97
C HIS A 38 -3.48 7.34 -18.40
N ILE A 39 -4.15 7.50 -17.25
CA ILE A 39 -4.29 8.79 -16.57
C ILE A 39 -3.08 8.99 -15.67
N ALA A 40 -2.38 10.12 -15.86
CA ALA A 40 -1.24 10.49 -15.02
C ALA A 40 -1.65 10.57 -13.54
N ILE A 41 -0.77 10.12 -12.64
CA ILE A 41 -0.99 10.21 -11.20
C ILE A 41 -1.23 11.68 -10.84
N GLN A 42 -2.30 11.96 -10.11
CA GLN A 42 -2.56 13.28 -9.57
C GLN A 42 -1.42 13.67 -8.64
N GLY A 43 -0.77 14.80 -8.94
CA GLY A 43 0.41 15.24 -8.20
C GLY A 43 0.19 15.35 -6.68
N TYR A 44 -1.04 15.67 -6.25
CA TYR A 44 -1.40 15.72 -4.84
C TYR A 44 -1.34 14.35 -4.15
N MET A 45 -1.82 13.27 -4.78
CA MET A 45 -1.76 11.95 -4.17
C MET A 45 -0.32 11.43 -4.12
N LEU A 46 0.47 11.68 -5.16
CA LEU A 46 1.91 11.37 -5.12
C LEU A 46 2.60 12.15 -3.99
N ALA A 47 2.30 13.44 -3.84
CA ALA A 47 2.82 14.26 -2.75
C ALA A 47 2.43 13.70 -1.37
N MET A 48 1.18 13.26 -1.20
CA MET A 48 0.71 12.61 0.02
C MET A 48 1.47 11.31 0.32
N VAL A 49 1.63 10.44 -0.68
CA VAL A 49 2.38 9.17 -0.53
C VAL A 49 3.85 9.44 -0.20
N CYS A 50 4.48 10.41 -0.87
CA CYS A 50 5.84 10.84 -0.56
C CYS A 50 5.95 11.43 0.85
N ALA A 51 4.97 12.23 1.29
CA ALA A 51 4.96 12.79 2.64
C ALA A 51 4.82 11.72 3.72
N LEU A 52 3.92 10.75 3.53
CA LEU A 52 3.72 9.63 4.46
C LEU A 52 4.94 8.69 4.48
N GLY A 53 5.48 8.35 3.31
CA GLY A 53 6.71 7.56 3.20
C GLY A 53 7.92 8.27 3.81
N GLY A 54 8.03 9.59 3.58
CA GLY A 54 9.05 10.44 4.16
C GLY A 54 8.93 10.54 5.68
N LEU A 55 7.71 10.67 6.21
CA LEU A 55 7.46 10.66 7.65
C LEU A 55 7.89 9.34 8.28
N TYR A 56 7.56 8.21 7.65
CA TYR A 56 8.01 6.91 8.13
C TYR A 56 9.54 6.76 8.10
N ALA A 57 10.17 7.20 7.00
CA ALA A 57 11.63 7.21 6.90
C ALA A 57 12.27 8.11 7.98
N ALA A 58 11.67 9.26 8.29
CA ALA A 58 12.13 10.15 9.36
C ALA A 58 12.01 9.48 10.74
N ILE A 59 10.91 8.76 11.01
CA ILE A 59 10.73 7.99 12.24
C ILE A 59 11.83 6.91 12.37
N LEU A 60 12.17 6.22 11.28
CA LEU A 60 13.26 5.24 11.28
C LEU A 60 14.66 5.86 11.38
N ALA A 61 14.85 7.08 10.88
CA ALA A 61 16.15 7.76 10.93
C ALA A 61 16.45 8.34 12.31
N LEU A 62 15.42 8.85 13.01
CA LEU A 62 15.54 9.47 14.33
C LEU A 62 15.52 8.41 15.42
N GLU A 63 16.66 8.16 16.05
CA GLU A 63 16.81 7.28 17.21
C GLU A 63 15.75 7.48 18.30
N PRO A 64 15.46 8.70 18.80
CA PRO A 64 14.45 8.86 19.85
C PRO A 64 13.04 8.48 19.38
N ALA A 65 12.73 8.64 18.10
CA ALA A 65 11.45 8.21 17.54
C ALA A 65 11.39 6.69 17.40
N ARG A 66 12.48 6.06 16.93
CA ARG A 66 12.58 4.59 16.89
C ARG A 66 12.41 3.96 18.26
N GLU A 67 13.10 4.48 19.27
CA GLU A 67 12.98 3.98 20.65
C GLU A 67 11.56 4.15 21.19
N PHE A 68 10.94 5.31 20.94
CA PHE A 68 9.56 5.58 21.35
C PHE A 68 8.57 4.58 20.73
N PHE A 69 8.75 4.23 19.46
CA PHE A 69 7.90 3.27 18.75
C PHE A 69 8.37 1.81 18.87
N ASP A 70 9.45 1.54 19.60
CA ASP A 70 10.05 0.20 19.74
C ASP A 70 10.34 -0.44 18.36
N LEU A 71 11.02 0.32 17.49
CA LEU A 71 11.39 -0.06 16.13
C LEU A 71 12.88 -0.36 16.03
N GLU A 72 13.21 -1.43 15.31
CA GLU A 72 14.58 -1.81 15.00
C GLU A 72 14.96 -1.48 13.55
N LEU A 73 16.26 -1.38 13.26
CA LEU A 73 16.72 -1.22 11.89
C LEU A 73 16.68 -2.58 11.18
N LEU A 74 15.91 -2.67 10.09
CA LEU A 74 15.85 -3.88 9.28
C LEU A 74 17.19 -4.15 8.60
N GLY A 75 17.66 -5.40 8.71
CA GLY A 75 18.74 -5.91 7.89
C GLY A 75 18.32 -6.11 6.43
N ALA A 76 19.30 -6.29 5.54
CA ALA A 76 19.05 -6.45 4.10
C ALA A 76 18.11 -7.62 3.76
N GLY A 77 18.23 -8.75 4.48
CA GLY A 77 17.36 -9.91 4.28
C GLY A 77 15.90 -9.63 4.65
N GLN A 78 15.66 -8.85 5.71
CA GLN A 78 14.31 -8.45 6.11
C GLN A 78 13.70 -7.48 5.12
N TRP A 79 14.47 -6.49 4.65
CA TRP A 79 14.05 -5.61 3.58
C TRP A 79 13.63 -6.38 2.33
N PHE A 80 14.41 -7.39 1.94
CA PHE A 80 14.08 -8.25 0.82
C PHE A 80 12.74 -8.98 1.03
N VAL A 81 12.55 -9.62 2.20
CA VAL A 81 11.30 -10.33 2.53
C VAL A 81 10.11 -9.37 2.60
N CYS A 82 10.28 -8.16 3.14
CA CYS A 82 9.26 -7.12 3.15
C CYS A 82 8.85 -6.75 1.71
N MET A 83 9.81 -6.43 0.85
CA MET A 83 9.52 -6.05 -0.54
C MET A 83 8.92 -7.20 -1.35
N LEU A 84 9.36 -8.43 -1.11
CA LEU A 84 8.77 -9.63 -1.71
C LEU A 84 7.32 -9.80 -1.28
N SER A 85 7.02 -9.60 0.01
CA SER A 85 5.67 -9.68 0.56
C SER A 85 4.77 -8.58 0.03
N VAL A 86 5.30 -7.36 -0.12
CA VAL A 86 4.60 -6.24 -0.77
C VAL A 86 4.25 -6.59 -2.21
N ALA A 87 5.23 -7.06 -2.99
CA ALA A 87 5.02 -7.45 -4.38
C ALA A 87 3.96 -8.56 -4.50
N ALA A 88 4.03 -9.59 -3.65
CA ALA A 88 3.02 -10.65 -3.59
C ALA A 88 1.63 -10.07 -3.27
N GLY A 89 1.52 -9.16 -2.31
CA GLY A 89 0.27 -8.47 -1.97
C GLY A 89 -0.31 -7.68 -3.15
N LEU A 90 0.52 -6.94 -3.88
CA LEU A 90 0.09 -6.18 -5.07
C LEU A 90 -0.35 -7.09 -6.22
N VAL A 91 0.32 -8.23 -6.40
CA VAL A 91 -0.10 -9.25 -7.38
C VAL A 91 -1.46 -9.82 -7.02
N VAL A 92 -1.68 -10.18 -5.75
CA VAL A 92 -2.97 -10.67 -5.27
C VAL A 92 -4.05 -9.61 -5.44
N ALA A 93 -3.76 -8.36 -5.09
CA ALA A 93 -4.69 -7.24 -5.26
C ALA A 93 -5.11 -7.06 -6.73
N SER A 94 -4.12 -7.09 -7.62
CA SER A 94 -4.32 -6.96 -9.07
C SER A 94 -5.14 -8.13 -9.64
N ALA A 95 -4.92 -9.35 -9.13
CA ALA A 95 -5.69 -10.52 -9.53
C ALA A 95 -7.14 -10.46 -9.02
N LEU A 96 -7.34 -10.07 -7.76
CA LEU A 96 -8.66 -9.89 -7.16
C LEU A 96 -9.49 -8.85 -7.92
N TRP A 97 -8.86 -7.79 -8.39
CA TRP A 97 -9.55 -6.74 -9.16
C TRP A 97 -10.13 -7.24 -10.49
N ARG A 98 -9.53 -8.28 -11.08
CA ARG A 98 -10.01 -8.90 -12.33
C ARG A 98 -11.18 -9.86 -12.11
N LEU A 99 -11.63 -10.07 -10.87
CA LEU A 99 -12.76 -10.95 -10.61
C LEU A 99 -14.06 -10.36 -11.16
N PRO A 100 -14.91 -11.17 -11.83
CA PRO A 100 -16.16 -10.71 -12.44
C PRO A 100 -17.18 -10.21 -11.41
N TYR A 101 -17.03 -10.60 -10.14
CA TYR A 101 -17.82 -10.06 -9.05
C TYR A 101 -17.49 -8.59 -8.78
N VAL A 102 -16.21 -8.23 -8.72
CA VAL A 102 -15.75 -6.84 -8.48
C VAL A 102 -16.16 -5.94 -9.63
N GLN A 103 -15.95 -6.38 -10.88
CA GLN A 103 -16.34 -5.63 -12.08
C GLN A 103 -17.84 -5.33 -12.13
N ARG A 104 -18.69 -6.26 -11.66
CA ARG A 104 -20.14 -6.04 -11.58
C ARG A 104 -20.52 -4.97 -10.55
N LEU A 105 -19.78 -4.89 -9.43
CA LEU A 105 -19.99 -3.84 -8.43
C LEU A 105 -19.59 -2.46 -8.97
N GLU A 106 -18.49 -2.38 -9.74
CA GLU A 106 -18.07 -1.14 -10.39
C GLU A 106 -19.09 -0.66 -11.43
N LEU A 107 -19.55 -1.55 -12.32
CA LEU A 107 -20.59 -1.26 -13.31
C LEU A 107 -21.92 -0.83 -12.66
N GLY A 108 -22.31 -1.46 -11.55
CA GLY A 108 -23.50 -1.08 -10.79
C GLY A 108 -23.36 0.28 -10.09
N ALA A 109 -22.17 0.60 -9.58
CA ALA A 109 -21.87 1.89 -8.96
C ALA A 109 -21.89 3.04 -9.99
N GLU A 110 -21.32 2.84 -11.18
CA GLU A 110 -21.37 3.84 -12.26
C GLU A 110 -22.80 4.06 -12.77
N ALA A 111 -23.60 3.00 -12.90
CA ALA A 111 -25.00 3.10 -13.32
C ALA A 111 -25.88 3.83 -12.30
N GLY A 112 -25.60 3.71 -10.99
CA GLY A 112 -26.31 4.44 -9.93
C GLY A 112 -25.91 5.91 -9.79
N ALA A 113 -24.75 6.31 -10.34
CA ALA A 113 -24.24 7.68 -10.31
C ALA A 113 -24.65 8.52 -11.53
N ALA A 114 -25.30 7.92 -12.53
CA ALA A 114 -25.88 8.67 -13.65
C ALA A 114 -26.92 9.68 -13.11
N PRO A 115 -26.81 10.98 -13.46
CA PRO A 115 -27.80 11.95 -13.02
C PRO A 115 -29.16 11.51 -13.57
N ALA A 116 -30.21 11.61 -12.74
CA ALA A 116 -31.59 11.54 -13.19
C ALA A 116 -31.83 12.65 -14.22
N ALA A 117 -31.49 12.37 -15.47
CA ALA A 117 -31.68 13.28 -16.58
C ALA A 117 -33.16 13.33 -16.91
N GLY A 118 -33.80 14.43 -16.50
CA GLY A 118 -35.01 14.96 -17.09
C GLY A 118 -36.28 14.16 -16.82
N ALA A 119 -36.94 14.44 -15.70
CA ALA A 119 -38.39 14.29 -15.61
C ALA A 119 -39.03 15.69 -15.60
N GLY A 120 -39.62 16.05 -16.75
CA GLY A 120 -40.76 16.98 -16.87
C GLY A 120 -40.48 18.46 -16.65
#